data_AF-C4FIY1-F1
#
_entry.id   AF-C4FIY1-F1
#
_cell.length_a   1.000
_cell.length_b   1.000
_cell.length_c   1.000
_cell.angle_alpha   90.00
_cell.angle_beta   90.00
_cell.angle_gamma   90.00
#
_symmetry.space_group_name_H-M   'P 1'
#
loop_
_entity.id
_entity.type
_entity.pdbx_description
1 polymer ?
#
loop_
_entity_poly.entity_id
_entity_poly.type
_entity_poly.pdbx_seq_one_letter_code
_entity_poly.pdbx_strand_id
1 'polypeptide(L)'
;MKVKDYIESGLKNFVEVAPSDYKEIGKFKSGSHVVSFYIKEENDKITDVKFNSSKRCKKLLAVADYVAEIIKQKGKVEFKDEEVLEFFKDEKEIEKVKDRLEIVKKVLNK
;
A
#
# COMPACT_ATOMS: atom_id res chain seq x y z
N MET A 1 -11.55 11.00 -2.47
CA MET A 1 -11.91 9.89 -3.36
C MET A 1 -12.53 8.75 -2.54
N LYS A 2 -13.47 7.97 -3.09
CA LYS A 2 -13.94 6.73 -2.44
C LYS A 2 -13.02 5.56 -2.78
N VAL A 3 -12.94 4.57 -1.89
CA VAL A 3 -12.12 3.36 -2.09
C VAL A 3 -12.57 2.58 -3.33
N LYS A 4 -13.88 2.50 -3.56
CA LYS A 4 -14.44 1.79 -4.71
C LYS A 4 -13.94 2.40 -6.04
N ASP A 5 -14.03 3.71 -6.16
CA ASP A 5 -13.66 4.45 -7.38
C ASP A 5 -12.15 4.32 -7.66
N TYR A 6 -11.33 4.30 -6.61
CA TYR A 6 -9.89 4.08 -6.74
C TYR A 6 -9.57 2.69 -7.32
N ILE A 7 -10.20 1.64 -6.78
CA ILE A 7 -9.97 0.27 -7.27
C ILE A 7 -10.47 0.12 -8.71
N GLU A 8 -11.59 0.75 -9.06
CA GLU A 8 -12.13 0.76 -10.43
C GLU A 8 -11.20 1.50 -11.40
N SER A 9 -10.38 2.45 -10.92
CA SER A 9 -9.34 3.11 -11.71
C SER A 9 -8.11 2.22 -11.97
N GLY A 10 -8.04 1.05 -11.32
CA GLY A 10 -6.97 0.07 -11.47
C GLY A 10 -5.87 0.21 -10.41
N LEU A 11 -5.40 -0.93 -9.90
CA LEU A 11 -4.30 -1.00 -8.93
C LEU A 11 -2.97 -1.12 -9.66
N LYS A 12 -2.17 -0.04 -9.66
CA LYS A 12 -0.97 0.05 -10.52
C LYS A 12 0.23 -0.71 -9.96
N ASN A 13 0.27 -0.88 -8.65
CA ASN A 13 1.40 -1.49 -7.94
C ASN A 13 1.07 -2.89 -7.41
N PHE A 14 -0.16 -3.37 -7.63
CA PHE A 14 -0.57 -4.70 -7.21
C PHE A 14 0.07 -5.77 -8.09
N VAL A 15 0.63 -6.80 -7.46
CA VAL A 15 1.17 -7.98 -8.14
C VAL A 15 0.62 -9.25 -7.51
N GLU A 16 0.33 -10.26 -8.33
CA GLU A 16 -0.12 -11.56 -7.83
C GLU A 16 1.03 -12.38 -7.22
N VAL A 17 2.23 -12.21 -7.77
CA VAL A 17 3.45 -12.90 -7.36
C VAL A 17 4.55 -11.87 -7.16
N ALA A 18 5.38 -12.08 -6.13
CA ALA A 18 6.55 -11.25 -5.87
C ALA A 18 7.49 -11.26 -7.10
N PRO A 19 7.85 -10.10 -7.67
CA PRO A 19 8.79 -10.07 -8.79
C PRO A 19 10.19 -10.46 -8.31
N SER A 20 10.91 -11.25 -9.11
CA SER A 20 12.20 -11.84 -8.71
C SER A 20 13.32 -10.81 -8.51
N ASP A 21 13.23 -9.65 -9.16
CA ASP A 21 14.20 -8.55 -9.10
C ASP A 21 13.88 -7.52 -8.01
N TYR A 22 12.91 -7.81 -7.13
CA TYR A 22 12.51 -6.90 -6.04
C TYR A 22 12.88 -7.47 -4.69
N LYS A 23 13.22 -6.57 -3.78
CA LYS A 23 13.50 -6.86 -2.37
C LYS A 23 12.21 -6.78 -1.57
N GLU A 24 11.86 -7.84 -0.84
CA GLU A 24 10.74 -7.78 0.11
C GLU A 24 11.13 -6.87 1.29
N ILE A 25 10.39 -5.78 1.49
CA ILE A 25 10.53 -4.93 2.70
C ILE A 25 10.00 -5.71 3.90
N GLY A 26 8.82 -6.30 3.71
CA GLY A 26 8.18 -7.02 4.80
C GLY A 26 6.84 -7.60 4.42
N LYS A 27 6.34 -8.37 5.38
CA LYS A 27 5.04 -9.01 5.35
C LYS A 27 4.37 -8.90 6.71
N PHE A 28 3.07 -8.61 6.68
CA PHE A 28 2.23 -8.60 7.86
C PHE A 28 0.93 -9.37 7.62
N LYS A 29 0.51 -10.11 8.65
CA LYS A 29 -0.75 -10.85 8.67
C LYS A 29 -1.52 -10.46 9.93
N SER A 30 -2.76 -9.99 9.74
CA SER A 30 -3.70 -9.69 10.82
C SER A 30 -5.05 -10.32 10.50
N GLY A 31 -5.35 -11.43 11.16
CA GLY A 31 -6.52 -12.26 10.85
C GLY A 31 -6.52 -12.72 9.39
N SER A 32 -7.53 -12.30 8.63
CA SER A 32 -7.70 -12.59 7.19
C SER A 32 -6.96 -11.61 6.26
N HIS A 33 -6.41 -10.53 6.80
CA HIS A 33 -5.62 -9.56 6.04
C HIS A 33 -4.17 -10.02 5.97
N VAL A 34 -3.66 -10.13 4.75
CA VAL A 34 -2.24 -10.34 4.46
C VAL A 34 -1.80 -9.24 3.51
N VAL A 35 -0.65 -8.64 3.76
CA VAL A 35 -0.04 -7.68 2.85
C VAL A 35 1.49 -7.83 2.89
N SER A 36 2.10 -7.73 1.72
CA SER A 36 3.54 -7.75 1.50
C SER A 36 3.92 -6.60 0.58
N PHE A 37 5.06 -5.97 0.84
CA PHE A 37 5.62 -4.92 -0.01
C PHE A 37 6.97 -5.33 -0.56
N TYR A 38 7.22 -4.97 -1.81
CA TYR A 38 8.42 -5.26 -2.57
C TYR A 38 8.93 -3.96 -3.18
N ILE A 39 10.23 -3.72 -3.10
CA ILE A 39 10.84 -2.51 -3.66
C ILE A 39 11.97 -2.85 -4.61
N LYS A 40 12.16 -1.95 -5.56
CA LYS A 40 13.34 -1.88 -6.39
C LYS A 40 14.12 -0.63 -6.00
N GLU A 41 15.38 -0.81 -5.65
CA GLU A 41 16.28 0.24 -5.19
C GLU A 41 17.41 0.43 -6.22
N GLU A 42 17.67 1.67 -6.63
CA GLU A 42 18.81 2.05 -7.47
C GLU A 42 19.48 3.28 -6.84
N ASN A 43 20.79 3.20 -6.56
CA ASN A 43 21.56 4.27 -5.90
C ASN A 43 20.92 4.76 -4.58
N ASP A 44 20.57 3.83 -3.69
CA ASP A 44 19.93 4.10 -2.39
C ASP A 44 18.57 4.83 -2.47
N LYS A 45 17.94 4.83 -3.66
CA LYS A 45 16.62 5.41 -3.89
C LYS A 45 15.66 4.34 -4.39
N ILE A 46 14.44 4.36 -3.86
CA ILE A 46 13.35 3.49 -4.33
C ILE A 46 12.87 3.98 -5.69
N THR A 47 12.98 3.15 -6.73
CA THR A 47 12.56 3.48 -8.10
C THR A 47 11.25 2.82 -8.50
N ASP A 48 10.92 1.66 -7.90
CA ASP A 48 9.59 1.06 -8.03
C ASP A 48 9.16 0.38 -6.73
N VAL A 49 7.84 0.31 -6.54
CA VAL A 49 7.21 -0.34 -5.39
C VAL A 49 6.10 -1.23 -5.93
N LYS A 50 6.06 -2.48 -5.47
CA LYS A 50 4.96 -3.41 -5.70
C LYS A 50 4.43 -3.91 -4.38
N PHE A 51 3.18 -4.33 -4.37
CA PHE A 51 2.60 -4.96 -3.21
C PHE A 51 1.74 -6.16 -3.60
N ASN A 52 1.65 -7.12 -2.68
CA ASN A 52 0.69 -8.22 -2.75
C ASN A 52 -0.21 -8.14 -1.51
N SER A 53 -1.47 -8.53 -1.66
CA SER A 53 -2.40 -8.59 -0.54
C SER A 53 -3.49 -9.62 -0.78
N SER A 54 -4.13 -10.08 0.31
CA SER A 54 -5.34 -10.89 0.20
C SER A 54 -6.46 -10.09 -0.51
N LYS A 55 -6.82 -10.54 -1.73
CA LYS A 55 -7.75 -9.85 -2.67
C LYS A 55 -9.15 -9.52 -2.12
N ARG A 56 -9.49 -9.99 -0.92
CA ARG A 56 -10.83 -9.86 -0.32
C ARG A 56 -11.08 -8.47 0.29
N CYS A 57 -10.06 -7.73 0.68
CA CYS A 57 -10.24 -6.44 1.36
C CYS A 57 -9.95 -5.25 0.44
N LYS A 58 -11.00 -4.72 -0.20
CA LYS A 58 -10.93 -3.52 -1.07
C LYS A 58 -10.20 -2.34 -0.42
N LYS A 59 -10.54 -2.03 0.84
CA LYS A 59 -9.90 -0.94 1.60
C LYS A 59 -8.39 -1.16 1.75
N LEU A 60 -7.96 -2.39 2.04
CA LEU A 60 -6.53 -2.70 2.15
C LEU A 60 -5.82 -2.57 0.81
N LEU A 61 -6.43 -3.03 -0.29
CA LEU A 61 -5.88 -2.91 -1.63
C LEU A 61 -5.67 -1.44 -2.01
N ALA A 62 -6.69 -0.60 -1.84
CA ALA A 62 -6.61 0.82 -2.19
C ALA A 62 -5.57 1.57 -1.35
N VAL A 63 -5.55 1.33 -0.04
CA VAL A 63 -4.57 1.97 0.86
C VAL A 63 -3.15 1.52 0.54
N ALA A 64 -2.92 0.22 0.32
CA ALA A 64 -1.60 -0.30 0.02
C ALA A 64 -1.07 0.21 -1.33
N ASP A 65 -1.92 0.28 -2.34
CA ASP A 65 -1.54 0.81 -3.66
C ASP A 65 -1.22 2.30 -3.59
N TYR A 66 -2.05 3.10 -2.92
CA TYR A 66 -1.80 4.53 -2.79
C TYR A 66 -0.53 4.83 -1.98
N VAL A 67 -0.30 4.09 -0.89
CA VAL A 67 0.96 4.20 -0.13
C VAL A 67 2.17 3.80 -1.00
N ALA A 68 2.04 2.77 -1.83
CA ALA A 68 3.11 2.41 -2.79
C ALA A 68 3.39 3.55 -3.78
N GLU A 69 2.36 4.23 -4.29
CA GLU A 69 2.53 5.41 -5.15
C GLU A 69 3.29 6.53 -4.42
N ILE A 70 2.94 6.83 -3.16
CA ILE A 70 3.62 7.87 -2.37
C ILE A 70 5.10 7.54 -2.17
N ILE A 71 5.41 6.30 -1.75
CA ILE A 71 6.78 5.84 -1.51
C ILE A 71 7.60 5.93 -2.80
N LYS A 72 7.01 5.51 -3.93
CA LYS A 72 7.65 5.60 -5.24
C LYS A 72 7.93 7.06 -5.64
N GLN A 73 6.98 7.97 -5.42
CA GLN A 73 7.15 9.40 -5.73
C GLN A 73 8.26 10.05 -4.88
N LYS A 74 8.32 9.70 -3.59
CA LYS A 74 9.33 10.24 -2.66
C LYS A 74 10.68 9.55 -2.81
N GLY A 75 10.71 8.32 -3.32
CA GLY A 75 11.92 7.51 -3.47
C GLY A 75 12.46 6.96 -2.15
N LYS A 76 11.66 6.97 -1.08
CA LYS A 76 11.97 6.44 0.24
C LYS A 76 10.69 6.03 0.96
N VAL A 77 10.78 5.12 1.93
CA VAL A 77 9.64 4.64 2.73
C VAL A 77 9.19 5.72 3.73
N GLU A 78 8.55 6.78 3.22
CA GLU A 78 8.09 7.91 4.01
C GLU A 78 6.74 8.41 3.50
N PHE A 79 5.75 8.49 4.38
CA PHE A 79 4.43 9.03 4.08
C PHE A 79 3.77 9.56 5.35
N LYS A 80 2.81 10.47 5.20
CA LYS A 80 2.01 11.01 6.31
C LYS A 80 0.64 10.37 6.30
N ASP A 81 0.13 10.05 7.49
CA ASP A 81 -1.19 9.44 7.62
C ASP A 81 -2.29 10.36 7.07
N GLU A 82 -2.16 11.67 7.32
CA GLU A 82 -3.05 12.73 6.84
C GLU A 82 -3.18 12.73 5.32
N GLU A 83 -2.07 12.54 4.59
CA GLU A 83 -2.04 12.52 3.11
C GLU A 83 -2.89 11.38 2.54
N VAL A 84 -2.87 10.21 3.20
CA VAL A 84 -3.66 9.05 2.80
C VAL A 84 -5.13 9.23 3.19
N LEU A 85 -5.41 9.73 4.39
CA LEU A 85 -6.76 9.93 4.88
C LEU A 85 -7.49 11.05 4.12
N GLU A 86 -6.80 12.14 3.78
CA GLU A 86 -7.35 13.21 2.93
C GLU A 86 -7.67 12.70 1.53
N PHE A 87 -6.81 11.86 0.94
CA PHE A 87 -7.07 11.27 -0.37
C PHE A 87 -8.37 10.43 -0.35
N PHE A 88 -8.60 9.66 0.72
CA PHE A 88 -9.79 8.83 0.89
C PHE A 88 -10.95 9.51 1.66
N LYS A 89 -10.96 10.84 1.82
CA LYS A 89 -11.94 11.55 2.66
C LYS A 89 -13.42 11.36 2.30
N ASP A 90 -13.71 10.94 1.07
CA ASP A 90 -15.09 10.70 0.60
C ASP A 90 -15.60 9.30 0.97
N GLU A 91 -14.75 8.44 1.53
CA GLU A 91 -15.11 7.11 2.01
C GLU A 91 -15.92 7.21 3.30
N LYS A 92 -17.14 6.64 3.31
CA LYS A 92 -18.04 6.67 4.48
C LYS A 92 -17.44 6.02 5.73
N GLU A 93 -16.57 5.02 5.55
CA GLU A 93 -15.97 4.24 6.63
C GLU A 93 -14.47 4.59 6.77
N ILE A 94 -14.14 5.87 6.95
CA ILE A 94 -12.77 6.36 7.02
C ILE A 94 -11.97 5.73 8.19
N GLU A 95 -12.62 5.40 9.30
CA GLU A 95 -11.98 4.71 10.43
C GLU A 95 -11.42 3.35 10.00
N LYS A 96 -12.15 2.61 9.14
CA LYS A 96 -11.65 1.33 8.59
C LYS A 96 -10.48 1.55 7.65
N VAL A 97 -10.41 2.69 6.94
CA VAL A 97 -9.25 3.06 6.11
C VAL A 97 -8.04 3.28 7.00
N LYS A 98 -8.22 4.00 8.12
CA LYS A 98 -7.17 4.20 9.13
C LYS A 98 -6.66 2.88 9.70
N ASP A 99 -7.53 1.94 10.06
CA ASP A 99 -7.11 0.60 10.52
C ASP A 99 -6.25 -0.14 9.47
N ARG A 100 -6.59 -0.02 8.18
CA ARG A 100 -5.80 -0.65 7.10
C ARG A 100 -4.48 0.06 6.88
N LEU A 101 -4.44 1.38 7.08
CA LEU A 101 -3.20 2.14 7.05
C LEU A 101 -2.24 1.71 8.16
N GLU A 102 -2.73 1.47 9.38
CA GLU A 102 -1.91 0.94 10.47
C GLU A 102 -1.31 -0.44 10.14
N ILE A 103 -2.08 -1.30 9.47
CA ILE A 103 -1.57 -2.59 8.97
C ILE A 103 -0.42 -2.37 7.98
N VAL A 104 -0.59 -1.46 7.02
CA VAL A 104 0.45 -1.13 6.03
C VAL A 104 1.71 -0.57 6.71
N LYS A 105 1.56 0.35 7.68
CA LYS A 105 2.67 0.90 8.47
C LYS A 105 3.47 -0.18 9.19
N LYS A 106 2.80 -1.18 9.77
CA LYS A 106 3.46 -2.30 10.45
C LYS A 106 4.29 -3.18 9.49
N VAL A 107 3.96 -3.20 8.19
CA VAL A 107 4.77 -3.90 7.19
C VAL A 107 6.04 -3.10 6.88
N LEU A 108 5.89 -1.79 6.75
CA LEU A 108 6.92 -0.89 6.22
C LEU A 108 7.92 -0.40 7.28
N ASN A 109 7.56 -0.45 8.57
CA ASN A 109 8.42 -0.08 9.70
C ASN A 109 9.13 -1.28 10.33
N LYS A 110 9.27 -2.40 9.60
CA LYS A 110 10.04 -3.58 10.03
C LYS A 110 11.47 -3.50 9.55
#